data_AF-A0A7S4MHK6-F1
#
_entry.id   AF-A0A7S4MHK6-F1
#
_cell.length_a   1.000
_cell.length_b   1.000
_cell.length_c   1.000
_cell.angle_alpha   90.00
_cell.angle_beta   90.00
_cell.angle_gamma   90.00
#
_symmetry.space_group_name_H-M   'P 1'
#
loop_
_entity.id
_entity.type
_entity.pdbx_description
1 polymer ?
#
loop_
_entity_poly.entity_id
_entity_poly.type
_entity_poly.pdbx_seq_one_letter_code
_entity_poly.pdbx_strand_id
1 'polypeptide(L)'
;IVVAETGVPPAARAIVDTDLSDYQPIIRSMSAVNQSAKKFITQNEANVEQRARVTLRAWTTLFESLRSCCVSKASLLSFELYEVCALDRQGVSGGYFDGPLAWRILLERIEGDGERSEQDKKFYSTALKWQEGNKLANGVSQQEYQKRAFAFVQYIMPNLAQKFEANDASEYILALMPEELYEAGQRVKFSAKMVGRFLDHKYLIRLCGEEVFKKQKASGPQPTFIAFETLGGHPLELMAMAVGVEGLQTASGYHGGSRGGPPHPAFAGVGKTWCPKCPHNNNSCICDPYNTKSPPPSVYLNTNRWKELMSLRDRNGAGESPPFTPKPVPKPSAESIKKYQDIMAKRNNSRRGDKKDKDKKAAPEGAATGGVAANTDSLESFFEGLR
;
A
#
# COMPACT_ATOMS: atom_id res chain seq x y z
N ILE A 1 7.21 -21.18 -4.18
CA ILE A 1 7.91 -22.32 -3.54
C ILE A 1 9.39 -22.33 -3.92
N VAL A 2 9.79 -22.60 -5.17
CA VAL A 2 11.23 -22.65 -5.58
C VAL A 2 12.05 -21.41 -5.15
N VAL A 3 11.53 -20.20 -5.36
CA VAL A 3 12.20 -18.95 -4.94
C VAL A 3 12.35 -18.89 -3.41
N ALA A 4 11.34 -19.35 -2.69
CA ALA A 4 11.27 -19.30 -1.24
C ALA A 4 12.26 -20.27 -0.58
N GLU A 5 12.43 -21.46 -1.15
CA GLU A 5 13.34 -22.49 -0.64
C GLU A 5 14.79 -22.27 -1.06
N THR A 6 15.01 -21.89 -2.32
CA THR A 6 16.36 -21.86 -2.91
C THR A 6 16.95 -20.45 -3.00
N GLY A 7 16.13 -19.41 -2.82
CA GLY A 7 16.54 -18.03 -3.05
C GLY A 7 16.82 -17.67 -4.52
N VAL A 8 16.72 -18.61 -5.46
CA VAL A 8 17.08 -18.38 -6.87
C VAL A 8 15.86 -18.62 -7.77
N PRO A 9 15.34 -17.58 -8.47
CA PRO A 9 14.24 -17.79 -9.38
C PRO A 9 14.66 -18.59 -10.63
N PRO A 10 13.76 -19.43 -11.20
CA PRO A 10 14.05 -20.16 -12.43
C PRO A 10 14.53 -19.27 -13.58
N ALA A 11 13.98 -18.05 -13.67
CA ALA A 11 14.38 -17.06 -14.68
C ALA A 11 15.85 -16.60 -14.53
N ALA A 12 16.43 -16.61 -13.33
CA ALA A 12 17.85 -16.31 -13.15
C ALA A 12 18.73 -17.49 -13.58
N ARG A 13 18.26 -18.74 -13.38
CA ARG A 13 18.98 -19.95 -13.83
C ARG A 13 19.04 -20.09 -15.36
N ALA A 14 18.07 -19.51 -16.06
CA ALA A 14 18.05 -19.48 -17.53
C ALA A 14 19.11 -18.54 -18.14
N ILE A 15 19.75 -17.68 -17.34
CA ILE A 15 20.79 -16.75 -17.82
C ILE A 15 22.14 -17.47 -17.79
N VAL A 16 22.59 -17.90 -18.95
CA VAL A 16 23.83 -18.68 -19.15
C VAL A 16 24.98 -17.76 -19.51
N ASP A 17 26.12 -17.92 -18.83
CA ASP A 17 27.37 -17.23 -19.18
C ASP A 17 28.11 -17.99 -20.26
N THR A 18 28.84 -17.25 -21.10
CA THR A 18 29.72 -17.88 -22.08
C THR A 18 31.05 -18.20 -21.42
N ASP A 19 31.43 -19.47 -21.40
CA ASP A 19 32.75 -19.89 -20.96
C ASP A 19 33.80 -19.47 -21.99
N LEU A 20 34.80 -18.71 -21.55
CA LEU A 20 35.91 -18.23 -22.38
C LEU A 20 36.93 -19.35 -22.66
N SER A 21 36.95 -20.41 -21.86
CA SER A 21 37.84 -21.57 -22.05
C SER A 21 37.37 -22.51 -23.17
N ASP A 22 36.06 -22.62 -23.36
CA ASP A 22 35.44 -23.37 -24.46
C ASP A 22 35.44 -22.60 -25.79
N TYR A 23 35.81 -21.31 -25.75
CA TYR A 23 35.87 -20.49 -26.96
C TYR A 23 37.11 -20.84 -27.80
N GLN A 24 36.90 -21.68 -28.81
CA GLN A 24 37.87 -21.93 -29.88
C GLN A 24 37.59 -21.00 -31.08
N PRO A 25 38.28 -19.86 -31.21
CA PRO A 25 38.05 -18.98 -32.34
C PRO A 25 38.49 -19.65 -33.65
N ILE A 26 37.57 -19.77 -34.60
CA ILE A 26 37.86 -20.17 -35.99
C ILE A 26 38.68 -19.08 -36.73
N ILE A 27 38.86 -17.90 -36.11
CA ILE A 27 39.39 -16.69 -36.73
C ILE A 27 40.92 -16.57 -36.53
N ARG A 28 41.67 -16.39 -37.63
CA ARG A 28 43.15 -16.33 -37.67
C ARG A 28 43.78 -15.05 -37.08
N SER A 29 43.00 -14.03 -36.71
CA SER A 29 43.53 -12.74 -36.25
C SER A 29 43.37 -12.57 -34.74
N MET A 30 44.48 -12.36 -34.03
CA MET A 30 44.52 -12.06 -32.59
C MET A 30 43.66 -10.85 -32.21
N SER A 31 43.53 -9.85 -33.09
CA SER A 31 42.68 -8.68 -32.84
C SER A 31 41.20 -9.06 -32.78
N ALA A 32 40.75 -9.96 -33.67
CA ALA A 32 39.38 -10.45 -33.68
C ALA A 32 39.07 -11.35 -32.48
N VAL A 33 40.03 -12.18 -32.06
CA VAL A 33 39.93 -12.99 -30.83
C VAL A 33 39.75 -12.10 -29.60
N ASN A 34 40.58 -11.07 -29.46
CA ASN A 34 40.50 -10.12 -28.34
C ASN A 34 39.19 -9.33 -28.34
N GLN A 35 38.65 -8.96 -29.51
CA GLN A 35 37.35 -8.29 -29.60
C GLN A 35 36.20 -9.20 -29.21
N SER A 36 36.20 -10.46 -29.62
CA SER A 36 35.18 -11.44 -29.20
C SER A 36 35.26 -11.72 -27.70
N ALA A 37 36.46 -11.91 -27.15
CA ALA A 37 36.65 -12.11 -25.71
C ALA A 37 36.11 -10.94 -24.90
N LYS A 38 36.40 -9.69 -25.31
CA LYS A 38 35.83 -8.49 -24.69
C LYS A 38 34.30 -8.47 -24.72
N LYS A 39 33.68 -8.87 -25.83
CA LYS A 39 32.21 -8.95 -25.94
C LYS A 39 31.62 -9.97 -24.96
N PHE A 40 32.25 -11.14 -24.79
CA PHE A 40 31.79 -12.14 -23.84
C PHE A 40 31.97 -11.70 -22.39
N ILE A 41 33.07 -11.03 -22.05
CA ILE A 41 33.27 -10.44 -20.71
C ILE A 41 32.15 -9.44 -20.42
N THR A 42 31.90 -8.49 -21.33
CA THR A 42 30.83 -7.50 -21.16
C THR A 42 29.44 -8.17 -21.10
N GLN A 43 29.21 -9.23 -21.87
CA GLN A 43 27.96 -9.98 -21.81
C GLN A 43 27.79 -10.71 -20.48
N ASN A 44 28.85 -11.35 -19.95
CA ASN A 44 28.81 -12.05 -18.67
C ASN A 44 28.63 -11.05 -17.50
N GLU A 45 29.26 -9.88 -17.56
CA GLU A 45 29.02 -8.78 -16.60
C GLU A 45 27.54 -8.34 -16.63
N ALA A 46 26.98 -8.12 -17.83
CA ALA A 46 25.56 -7.78 -18.00
C ALA A 46 24.63 -8.90 -17.49
N ASN A 47 25.00 -10.17 -17.72
CA ASN A 47 24.26 -11.33 -17.23
C ASN A 47 24.25 -11.39 -15.69
N VAL A 48 25.37 -11.06 -15.03
CA VAL A 48 25.45 -10.98 -13.56
C VAL A 48 24.47 -9.93 -13.03
N GLU A 49 24.48 -8.73 -13.60
CA GLU A 49 23.54 -7.67 -13.22
C GLU A 49 22.08 -8.08 -13.47
N GLN A 50 21.83 -8.75 -14.59
CA GLN A 50 20.50 -9.21 -14.95
C GLN A 50 20.00 -10.29 -13.98
N ARG A 51 20.86 -11.26 -13.60
CA ARG A 51 20.55 -12.27 -12.58
C ARG A 51 20.20 -11.59 -11.25
N ALA A 52 21.03 -10.66 -10.78
CA ALA A 52 20.76 -9.92 -9.55
C ALA A 52 19.41 -9.20 -9.58
N ARG A 53 19.09 -8.49 -10.67
CA ARG A 53 17.82 -7.78 -10.83
C ARG A 53 16.61 -8.70 -10.84
N VAL A 54 16.69 -9.83 -11.56
CA VAL A 54 15.60 -10.82 -11.63
C VAL A 54 15.38 -11.47 -10.26
N THR A 55 16.46 -11.80 -9.56
CA THR A 55 16.40 -12.33 -8.19
C THR A 55 15.74 -11.37 -7.23
N LEU A 56 16.20 -10.12 -7.17
CA LEU A 56 15.64 -9.10 -6.27
C LEU A 56 14.15 -8.84 -6.54
N ARG A 57 13.73 -8.80 -7.81
CA ARG A 57 12.32 -8.67 -8.15
C ARG A 57 11.50 -9.86 -7.68
N ALA A 58 11.99 -11.08 -7.90
CA ALA A 58 11.30 -12.29 -7.45
C ALA A 58 11.19 -12.35 -5.91
N TRP A 59 12.23 -11.91 -5.20
CA TRP A 59 12.20 -11.80 -3.74
C TRP A 59 11.17 -10.77 -3.27
N THR A 60 11.14 -9.58 -3.87
CA THR A 60 10.13 -8.57 -3.55
C THR A 60 8.71 -9.08 -3.79
N THR A 61 8.45 -9.72 -4.94
CA THR A 61 7.11 -10.27 -5.22
C THR A 61 6.71 -11.36 -4.22
N LEU A 62 7.64 -12.23 -3.82
CA LEU A 62 7.39 -13.23 -2.78
C LEU A 62 7.07 -12.56 -1.44
N PHE A 63 7.88 -11.57 -1.03
CA PHE A 63 7.66 -10.80 0.19
C PHE A 63 6.28 -10.13 0.19
N GLU A 64 5.91 -9.42 -0.87
CA GLU A 64 4.62 -8.72 -1.00
C GLU A 64 3.45 -9.69 -0.88
N SER A 65 3.55 -10.86 -1.52
CA SER A 65 2.55 -11.91 -1.44
C SER A 65 2.38 -12.39 0.00
N LEU A 66 3.47 -12.72 0.68
CA LEU A 66 3.47 -13.20 2.05
C LEU A 66 2.95 -12.16 3.05
N ARG A 67 3.45 -10.93 2.93
CA ARG A 67 3.02 -9.81 3.78
C ARG A 67 1.52 -9.55 3.62
N SER A 68 0.99 -9.54 2.38
CA SER A 68 -0.43 -9.29 2.13
C SER A 68 -1.34 -10.28 2.85
N CYS A 69 -0.92 -11.55 2.97
CA CYS A 69 -1.63 -12.56 3.75
C CYS A 69 -1.61 -12.27 5.26
N CYS A 70 -0.55 -11.65 5.77
CA CYS A 70 -0.41 -11.32 7.19
C CYS A 70 -1.17 -10.06 7.59
N VAL A 71 -1.28 -9.07 6.70
CA VAL A 71 -1.88 -7.75 7.00
C VAL A 71 -3.26 -7.87 7.66
N SER A 72 -4.09 -8.80 7.21
CA SER A 72 -5.47 -8.98 7.66
C SER A 72 -5.64 -9.93 8.85
N LYS A 73 -4.61 -10.67 9.26
CA LYS A 73 -4.75 -11.71 10.32
C LYS A 73 -3.73 -11.58 11.44
N ALA A 74 -2.56 -11.01 11.12
CA ALA A 74 -1.43 -10.85 12.02
C ALA A 74 -0.67 -9.56 11.62
N SER A 75 -1.29 -8.41 11.88
CA SER A 75 -0.77 -7.10 11.48
C SER A 75 0.57 -6.76 12.13
N LEU A 76 0.82 -7.20 13.37
CA LEU A 76 2.14 -7.06 14.01
C LEU A 76 3.21 -7.86 13.25
N LEU A 77 2.93 -9.12 12.91
CA LEU A 77 3.84 -9.95 12.12
C LEU A 77 4.09 -9.32 10.74
N SER A 78 3.06 -8.76 10.10
CA SER A 78 3.25 -8.02 8.84
C SER A 78 4.20 -6.83 8.99
N PHE A 79 4.20 -6.15 10.13
CA PHE A 79 5.10 -5.04 10.41
C PHE A 79 6.52 -5.54 10.69
N GLU A 80 6.67 -6.57 11.51
CA GLU A 80 7.96 -7.23 11.77
C GLU A 80 8.62 -7.71 10.48
N LEU A 81 7.84 -8.37 9.60
CA LEU A 81 8.33 -8.80 8.28
C LEU A 81 8.87 -7.63 7.47
N TYR A 82 8.18 -6.49 7.46
CA TYR A 82 8.64 -5.30 6.74
C TYR A 82 9.96 -4.77 7.29
N GLU A 83 10.07 -4.64 8.61
CA GLU A 83 11.25 -4.10 9.27
C GLU A 83 12.48 -5.00 9.08
N VAL A 84 12.29 -6.32 9.15
CA VAL A 84 13.37 -7.31 9.10
C VAL A 84 13.78 -7.64 7.66
N CYS A 85 12.83 -7.66 6.72
CA CYS A 85 13.11 -8.08 5.34
C CYS A 85 13.46 -6.92 4.40
N ALA A 86 13.49 -5.67 4.87
CA ALA A 86 13.91 -4.53 4.05
C ALA A 86 15.42 -4.60 3.75
N LEU A 87 15.78 -4.68 2.47
CA LEU A 87 17.18 -4.84 2.04
C LEU A 87 17.94 -3.50 1.97
N ASP A 88 17.26 -2.37 2.10
CA ASP A 88 17.88 -1.05 2.15
C ASP A 88 18.84 -0.92 3.34
N ARG A 89 18.49 -1.52 4.48
CA ARG A 89 19.32 -1.63 5.69
C ARG A 89 20.59 -2.46 5.46
N GLN A 90 20.56 -3.34 4.46
CA GLN A 90 21.69 -4.19 4.07
C GLN A 90 22.52 -3.56 2.93
N GLY A 91 22.25 -2.30 2.56
CA GLY A 91 22.97 -1.57 1.51
C GLY A 91 22.44 -1.81 0.10
N VAL A 92 21.33 -2.53 -0.08
CA VAL A 92 20.70 -2.74 -1.38
C VAL A 92 19.73 -1.59 -1.67
N SER A 93 20.18 -0.62 -2.48
CA SER A 93 19.32 0.48 -2.92
C SER A 93 18.18 0.01 -3.83
N GLY A 94 17.03 0.70 -3.79
CA GLY A 94 15.91 0.45 -4.70
C GLY A 94 14.63 -0.10 -4.05
N GLY A 95 14.58 -0.22 -2.72
CA GLY A 95 13.37 -0.64 -2.00
C GLY A 95 13.00 -2.10 -2.23
N TYR A 96 14.01 -2.97 -2.33
CA TYR A 96 13.81 -4.42 -2.45
C TYR A 96 13.63 -5.07 -1.08
N PHE A 97 12.99 -6.24 -1.07
CA PHE A 97 12.72 -7.01 0.14
C PHE A 97 13.20 -8.46 0.01
N ASP A 98 13.61 -9.04 1.13
CA ASP A 98 14.05 -10.43 1.27
C ASP A 98 12.83 -11.37 1.44
N GLY A 99 12.26 -11.80 0.31
CA GLY A 99 11.16 -12.78 0.28
C GLY A 99 11.50 -14.14 0.92
N PRO A 100 12.67 -14.76 0.64
CA PRO A 100 13.08 -16.02 1.28
C PRO A 100 13.21 -15.93 2.81
N LEU A 101 13.72 -14.82 3.35
CA LEU A 101 13.72 -14.59 4.80
C LEU A 101 12.30 -14.47 5.35
N ALA A 102 11.42 -13.71 4.68
CA ALA A 102 10.02 -13.58 5.09
C ALA A 102 9.30 -14.94 5.12
N TRP A 103 9.57 -15.80 4.13
CA TRP A 103 9.06 -17.16 4.07
C TRP A 103 9.51 -18.00 5.27
N ARG A 104 10.79 -17.95 5.63
CA ARG A 104 11.33 -18.68 6.79
C ARG A 104 10.70 -18.23 8.10
N ILE A 105 10.58 -16.91 8.31
CA ILE A 105 9.94 -16.36 9.51
C ILE A 105 8.48 -16.85 9.61
N LEU A 106 7.77 -16.88 8.47
CA LEU A 106 6.40 -17.37 8.44
C LEU A 106 6.29 -18.87 8.70
N LEU A 107 7.16 -19.68 8.08
CA LEU A 107 7.18 -21.12 8.34
C LEU A 107 7.53 -21.41 9.80
N GLU A 108 8.52 -20.74 10.38
CA GLU A 108 8.85 -20.88 11.80
C GLU A 108 7.64 -20.55 12.69
N ARG A 109 6.87 -19.51 12.35
CA ARG A 109 5.64 -19.15 13.07
C ARG A 109 4.51 -20.16 12.90
N ILE A 110 4.48 -20.91 11.80
CA ILE A 110 3.44 -21.92 11.51
C ILE A 110 3.83 -23.29 12.09
N GLU A 111 5.09 -23.69 11.93
CA GLU A 111 5.63 -25.02 12.25
C GLU A 111 6.16 -25.12 13.68
N GLY A 112 6.61 -24.01 14.30
CA GLY A 112 7.10 -23.96 15.68
C GLY A 112 5.97 -23.97 16.73
N ASP A 113 5.00 -24.87 16.57
CA ASP A 113 3.76 -24.99 17.38
C ASP A 113 2.88 -23.72 17.43
N GLY A 114 3.21 -22.69 16.66
CA GLY A 114 2.47 -21.43 16.66
C GLY A 114 2.62 -20.61 17.95
N GLU A 115 3.63 -20.87 18.78
CA GLU A 115 3.85 -20.06 19.99
C GLU A 115 4.23 -18.62 19.60
N ARG A 116 3.25 -17.73 19.76
CA ARG A 116 3.45 -16.29 19.54
C ARG A 116 4.49 -15.75 20.51
N SER A 117 5.30 -14.81 20.04
CA SER A 117 6.27 -14.11 20.90
C SER A 117 5.56 -13.41 22.07
N GLU A 118 6.26 -13.29 23.21
CA GLU A 118 5.73 -12.57 24.37
C GLU A 118 5.39 -11.10 24.04
N GLN A 119 6.13 -10.50 23.11
CA GLN A 119 5.84 -9.15 22.61
C GLN A 119 4.51 -9.08 21.87
N ASP A 120 4.20 -10.08 21.04
CA ASP A 120 2.95 -10.18 20.29
C ASP A 120 1.76 -10.40 21.24
N LYS A 121 1.91 -11.31 22.23
CA LYS A 121 0.90 -11.51 23.28
C LYS A 121 0.62 -10.22 24.06
N LYS A 122 1.68 -9.49 24.43
CA LYS A 122 1.58 -8.21 25.17
C LYS A 122 0.95 -7.10 24.34
N PHE A 123 1.21 -7.07 23.03
CA PHE A 123 0.61 -6.12 22.11
C PHE A 123 -0.92 -6.24 22.10
N TYR A 124 -1.47 -7.44 21.87
CA TYR A 124 -2.93 -7.62 21.84
C TYR A 124 -3.58 -7.49 23.21
N SER A 125 -2.88 -7.82 24.30
CA SER A 125 -3.37 -7.52 25.66
C SER A 125 -3.48 -6.01 25.88
N THR A 126 -2.52 -5.24 25.37
CA THR A 126 -2.53 -3.77 25.44
C THR A 126 -3.61 -3.19 24.52
N ALA A 127 -3.81 -3.76 23.34
CA ALA A 127 -4.89 -3.40 22.42
C ALA A 127 -6.28 -3.59 23.06
N LEU A 128 -6.50 -4.72 23.73
CA LEU A 128 -7.75 -4.97 24.45
C LEU A 128 -7.97 -3.95 25.56
N LYS A 129 -6.97 -3.73 26.43
CA LYS A 129 -7.06 -2.74 27.52
C LYS A 129 -7.31 -1.33 26.99
N TRP A 130 -6.71 -0.99 25.85
CA TRP A 130 -6.91 0.31 25.23
C TRP A 130 -8.33 0.45 24.67
N GLN A 131 -8.88 -0.62 24.07
CA GLN A 131 -10.27 -0.65 23.63
C GLN A 131 -11.25 -0.55 24.81
N GLU A 132 -10.98 -1.25 25.90
CA GLU A 132 -11.77 -1.21 27.15
C GLU A 132 -11.75 0.18 27.82
N GLY A 133 -10.58 0.82 27.85
CA GLY A 133 -10.41 2.15 28.43
C GLY A 133 -11.00 3.28 27.58
N ASN A 134 -11.27 3.04 26.30
CA ASN A 134 -11.81 4.04 25.37
C ASN A 134 -13.20 3.62 24.88
N LYS A 135 -14.21 3.74 25.75
CA LYS A 135 -15.60 3.48 25.37
C LYS A 135 -16.05 4.37 24.21
N LEU A 136 -16.99 3.88 23.40
CA LEU A 136 -17.58 4.67 22.32
C LEU A 136 -18.45 5.79 22.90
N ALA A 137 -18.32 6.99 22.34
CA ALA A 137 -19.11 8.14 22.73
C ALA A 137 -20.59 7.99 22.31
N ASN A 138 -21.46 8.73 22.99
CA ASN A 138 -22.86 8.84 22.59
C ASN A 138 -22.97 9.54 21.21
N GLY A 139 -23.88 9.06 20.36
CA GLY A 139 -24.02 9.55 18.98
C GLY A 139 -22.91 9.10 18.00
N VAL A 140 -22.13 8.08 18.34
CA VAL A 140 -21.14 7.48 17.43
C VAL A 140 -21.79 6.93 16.16
N SER A 141 -21.03 6.89 15.07
CA SER A 141 -21.53 6.31 13.83
C SER A 141 -21.64 4.78 13.91
N GLN A 142 -22.62 4.21 13.20
CA GLN A 142 -22.73 2.75 13.04
C GLN A 142 -21.43 2.13 12.51
N GLN A 143 -20.79 2.78 11.54
CA GLN A 143 -19.56 2.28 10.93
C GLN A 143 -18.42 2.20 11.95
N GLU A 144 -18.27 3.22 12.80
CA GLU A 144 -17.24 3.25 13.83
C GLU A 144 -17.46 2.16 14.90
N TYR A 145 -18.71 1.96 15.34
CA TYR A 145 -19.06 0.82 16.21
C TYR A 145 -18.68 -0.52 15.57
N GLN A 146 -19.12 -0.75 14.33
CA GLN A 146 -18.87 -2.01 13.63
C GLN A 146 -17.38 -2.25 13.43
N LYS A 147 -16.61 -1.22 13.05
CA LYS A 147 -15.15 -1.32 12.90
C LYS A 147 -14.48 -1.76 14.19
N ARG A 148 -14.79 -1.13 15.33
CA ARG A 148 -14.21 -1.53 16.62
C ARG A 148 -14.60 -2.95 17.03
N ALA A 149 -15.88 -3.30 16.87
CA ALA A 149 -16.36 -4.63 17.24
C ALA A 149 -15.78 -5.74 16.34
N PHE A 150 -15.65 -5.48 15.03
CA PHE A 150 -14.95 -6.40 14.13
C PHE A 150 -13.47 -6.48 14.45
N ALA A 151 -12.83 -5.38 14.81
CA ALA A 151 -11.42 -5.38 15.17
C ALA A 151 -11.16 -6.25 16.41
N PHE A 152 -12.05 -6.21 17.40
CA PHE A 152 -12.01 -7.14 18.53
C PHE A 152 -12.07 -8.60 18.07
N VAL A 153 -13.10 -8.96 17.28
CA VAL A 153 -13.32 -10.36 16.87
C VAL A 153 -12.25 -10.89 15.92
N GLN A 154 -11.72 -10.06 15.02
CA GLN A 154 -10.81 -10.49 13.97
C GLN A 154 -9.33 -10.34 14.34
N TYR A 155 -8.96 -9.28 15.07
CA TYR A 155 -7.56 -8.97 15.34
C TYR A 155 -7.18 -9.20 16.79
N ILE A 156 -8.01 -8.80 17.75
CA ILE A 156 -7.64 -8.88 19.17
C ILE A 156 -7.90 -10.29 19.72
N MET A 157 -9.16 -10.72 19.72
CA MET A 157 -9.63 -11.95 20.36
C MET A 157 -8.85 -13.20 19.91
N PRO A 158 -8.58 -13.45 18.62
CA PRO A 158 -7.82 -14.62 18.19
C PRO A 158 -6.35 -14.57 18.66
N ASN A 159 -5.85 -13.36 18.89
CA ASN A 159 -4.45 -13.09 19.18
C ASN A 159 -4.10 -12.95 20.68
N LEU A 160 -5.09 -13.05 21.57
CA LEU A 160 -4.88 -13.02 23.01
C LEU A 160 -4.29 -14.32 23.57
N ALA A 161 -3.41 -14.21 24.56
CA ALA A 161 -2.82 -15.36 25.24
C ALA A 161 -3.88 -16.22 25.93
N GLN A 162 -4.83 -15.58 26.61
CA GLN A 162 -6.02 -16.23 27.15
C GLN A 162 -7.16 -16.08 26.14
N LYS A 163 -7.70 -17.21 25.66
CA LYS A 163 -8.82 -17.21 24.72
C LYS A 163 -10.09 -16.78 25.45
N PHE A 164 -10.85 -15.87 24.84
CA PHE A 164 -12.20 -15.55 25.28
C PHE A 164 -13.12 -16.73 24.98
N GLU A 165 -14.02 -17.04 25.91
CA GLU A 165 -15.15 -17.90 25.58
C GLU A 165 -16.11 -17.16 24.64
N ALA A 166 -16.81 -17.91 23.79
CA ALA A 166 -17.72 -17.31 22.81
C ALA A 166 -18.82 -16.46 23.47
N ASN A 167 -19.23 -16.83 24.69
CA ASN A 167 -20.21 -16.10 25.49
C ASN A 167 -19.63 -14.76 25.99
N ASP A 168 -18.43 -14.78 26.59
CA ASP A 168 -17.75 -13.56 27.06
C ASP A 168 -17.48 -12.58 25.93
N ALA A 169 -17.07 -13.09 24.76
CA ALA A 169 -16.88 -12.28 23.56
C ALA A 169 -18.19 -11.61 23.10
N SER A 170 -19.32 -12.32 23.22
CA SER A 170 -20.64 -11.77 22.87
C SER A 170 -21.08 -10.68 23.85
N GLU A 171 -20.83 -10.88 25.15
CA GLU A 171 -21.06 -9.87 26.18
C GLU A 171 -20.16 -8.64 25.98
N TYR A 172 -18.91 -8.84 25.58
CA TYR A 172 -17.98 -7.75 25.26
C TYR A 172 -18.47 -6.91 24.06
N ILE A 173 -18.92 -7.55 22.99
CA ILE A 173 -19.47 -6.87 21.80
C ILE A 173 -20.67 -5.98 22.18
N LEU A 174 -21.51 -6.43 23.12
CA LEU A 174 -22.62 -5.63 23.66
C LEU A 174 -22.11 -4.48 24.52
N ALA A 175 -21.12 -4.73 25.38
CA ALA A 175 -20.52 -3.73 26.25
C ALA A 175 -19.78 -2.62 25.48
N LEU A 176 -19.37 -2.86 24.23
CA LEU A 176 -18.80 -1.85 23.34
C LEU A 176 -19.81 -0.78 22.92
N MET A 177 -21.11 -1.04 22.98
CA MET A 177 -22.10 -0.03 22.61
C MET A 177 -22.02 1.19 23.55
N PRO A 178 -22.35 2.41 23.05
CA PRO A 178 -22.46 3.59 23.89
C PRO A 178 -23.37 3.36 25.10
N GLU A 179 -23.04 3.97 26.24
CA GLU A 179 -23.74 3.74 27.51
C GLU A 179 -25.24 4.09 27.42
N GLU A 180 -25.60 5.09 26.61
CA GLU A 180 -27.00 5.46 26.36
C GLU A 180 -27.84 4.34 25.69
N LEU A 181 -27.17 3.36 25.07
CA LEU A 181 -27.78 2.22 24.39
C LEU A 181 -27.76 0.95 25.24
N TYR A 182 -27.44 1.04 26.53
CA TYR A 182 -27.42 -0.13 27.42
C TYR A 182 -28.72 -0.95 27.36
N GLU A 183 -29.88 -0.30 27.46
CA GLU A 183 -31.18 -0.98 27.38
C GLU A 183 -31.43 -1.60 26.00
N ALA A 184 -31.01 -0.91 24.93
CA ALA A 184 -31.07 -1.47 23.58
C ALA A 184 -30.20 -2.72 23.47
N GLY A 185 -29.05 -2.73 24.13
CA GLY A 185 -28.14 -3.87 24.20
C GLY A 185 -28.78 -5.06 24.88
N GLN A 186 -29.48 -4.84 26.00
CA GLN A 186 -30.22 -5.90 26.67
C GLN A 186 -31.34 -6.48 25.79
N ARG A 187 -32.03 -5.64 25.01
CA ARG A 187 -33.02 -6.12 24.02
C ARG A 187 -32.39 -6.93 22.91
N VAL A 188 -31.26 -6.48 22.36
CA VAL A 188 -30.49 -7.20 21.33
C VAL A 188 -30.01 -8.54 21.88
N LYS A 189 -29.46 -8.56 23.10
CA LYS A 189 -29.05 -9.77 23.82
C LYS A 189 -30.19 -10.78 23.94
N PHE A 190 -31.34 -10.34 24.44
CA PHE A 190 -32.52 -11.20 24.60
C PHE A 190 -32.98 -11.75 23.25
N SER A 191 -33.13 -10.88 22.24
CA SER A 191 -33.53 -11.28 20.87
C SER A 191 -32.57 -12.28 20.24
N ALA A 192 -31.26 -12.04 20.34
CA ALA A 192 -30.24 -12.92 19.78
C ALA A 192 -30.20 -14.29 20.50
N LYS A 193 -30.45 -14.33 21.82
CA LYS A 193 -30.60 -15.60 22.57
C LYS A 193 -31.85 -16.37 22.16
N MET A 194 -32.99 -15.67 22.00
CA MET A 194 -34.24 -16.28 21.52
C MET A 194 -34.09 -16.92 20.14
N VAL A 195 -33.33 -16.28 19.24
CA VAL A 195 -33.06 -16.80 17.88
C VAL A 195 -31.93 -17.85 17.88
N GLY A 196 -31.27 -18.10 19.01
CA GLY A 196 -30.16 -19.06 19.11
C GLY A 196 -28.88 -18.61 18.40
N ARG A 197 -28.77 -17.32 18.04
CA ARG A 197 -27.62 -16.73 17.32
C ARG A 197 -26.80 -15.77 18.17
N PHE A 198 -26.88 -15.91 19.49
CA PHE A 198 -26.14 -15.06 20.42
C PHE A 198 -24.61 -15.20 20.25
N LEU A 199 -24.14 -16.41 20.00
CA LEU A 199 -22.72 -16.72 19.81
C LEU A 199 -22.22 -16.42 18.38
N ASP A 200 -23.11 -16.04 17.47
CA ASP A 200 -22.74 -15.58 16.13
C ASP A 200 -22.33 -14.10 16.20
N HIS A 201 -21.05 -13.85 16.43
CA HIS A 201 -20.51 -12.51 16.63
C HIS A 201 -20.80 -11.58 15.44
N LYS A 202 -20.78 -12.08 14.20
CA LYS A 202 -21.08 -11.25 13.01
C LYS A 202 -22.53 -10.80 13.01
N TYR A 203 -23.44 -11.71 13.34
CA TYR A 203 -24.86 -11.40 13.49
C TYR A 203 -25.10 -10.38 14.61
N LEU A 204 -24.46 -10.58 15.77
CA LEU A 204 -24.58 -9.70 16.93
C LEU A 204 -24.07 -8.28 16.63
N ILE A 205 -22.89 -8.14 16.03
CA ILE A 205 -22.31 -6.85 15.61
C ILE A 205 -23.27 -6.11 14.67
N ARG A 206 -23.91 -6.82 13.74
CA ARG A 206 -24.87 -6.22 12.82
C ARG A 206 -26.09 -5.65 13.56
N LEU A 207 -26.70 -6.43 14.46
CA LEU A 207 -27.85 -5.99 15.24
C LEU A 207 -27.54 -4.80 16.14
N CYS A 208 -26.42 -4.85 16.86
CA CYS A 208 -25.98 -3.73 17.69
C CYS A 208 -25.73 -2.47 16.83
N GLY A 209 -25.09 -2.63 15.67
CA GLY A 209 -24.88 -1.53 14.73
C GLY A 209 -26.17 -0.90 14.21
N GLU A 210 -27.23 -1.70 14.00
CA GLU A 210 -28.55 -1.18 13.61
C GLU A 210 -29.18 -0.32 14.73
N GLU A 211 -29.02 -0.70 15.99
CA GLU A 211 -29.48 0.12 17.13
C GLU A 211 -28.69 1.43 17.25
N VAL A 212 -27.35 1.37 17.08
CA VAL A 212 -26.50 2.57 17.03
C VAL A 212 -26.95 3.52 15.90
N PHE A 213 -27.23 2.98 14.71
CA PHE A 213 -27.69 3.77 13.57
C PHE A 213 -29.04 4.47 13.84
N LYS A 214 -29.99 3.76 14.45
CA LYS A 214 -31.31 4.32 14.81
C LYS A 214 -31.15 5.52 15.74
N LYS A 215 -30.24 5.43 16.72
CA LYS A 215 -29.96 6.51 17.66
C LYS A 215 -29.21 7.68 17.01
N GLN A 216 -28.20 7.38 16.18
CA GLN A 216 -27.44 8.39 15.45
C GLN A 216 -28.33 9.28 14.57
N LYS A 217 -29.35 8.69 13.92
CA LYS A 217 -30.33 9.45 13.14
C LYS A 217 -31.06 10.52 13.95
N ALA A 218 -31.20 10.33 15.27
CA ALA A 218 -31.90 11.26 16.14
C ALA A 218 -31.01 12.39 16.66
N SER A 219 -29.69 12.19 16.77
CA SER A 219 -28.77 13.15 17.43
C SER A 219 -27.67 13.73 16.53
N GLY A 220 -27.46 13.19 15.32
CA GLY A 220 -26.35 13.56 14.44
C GLY A 220 -25.00 12.96 14.89
N PRO A 221 -24.04 12.76 13.98
CA PRO A 221 -22.74 12.18 14.32
C PRO A 221 -21.91 13.12 15.20
N GLN A 222 -21.43 12.62 16.33
CA GLN A 222 -20.47 13.31 17.19
C GLN A 222 -19.06 12.72 17.01
N PRO A 223 -18.00 13.54 17.03
CA PRO A 223 -16.63 13.04 16.96
C PRO A 223 -16.25 12.30 18.25
N THR A 224 -15.63 11.14 18.11
CA THR A 224 -15.07 10.38 19.24
C THR A 224 -13.66 10.88 19.56
N PHE A 225 -13.43 11.33 20.79
CA PHE A 225 -12.10 11.64 21.30
C PHE A 225 -11.53 10.43 22.03
N ILE A 226 -10.25 10.16 21.84
CA ILE A 226 -9.56 9.00 22.38
C ILE A 226 -8.39 9.50 23.21
N ALA A 227 -8.36 9.09 24.48
CA ALA A 227 -7.26 9.39 25.38
C ALA A 227 -6.20 8.30 25.29
N PHE A 228 -4.92 8.70 25.38
CA PHE A 228 -3.80 7.78 25.41
C PHE A 228 -2.91 8.13 26.62
N GLU A 229 -2.84 7.22 27.60
CA GLU A 229 -1.92 7.39 28.74
C GLU A 229 -0.72 6.44 28.65
N THR A 230 -0.89 5.21 28.13
CA THR A 230 0.23 4.25 27.99
C THR A 230 -0.02 3.23 26.88
N LEU A 231 0.77 3.30 25.80
CA LEU A 231 0.79 2.29 24.73
C LEU A 231 1.82 1.18 24.94
N GLY A 232 2.46 1.14 26.11
CA GLY A 232 3.46 0.11 26.45
C GLY A 232 4.70 0.08 25.55
N GLY A 233 4.99 1.18 24.83
CA GLY A 233 6.07 1.27 23.84
C GLY A 233 5.69 0.79 22.43
N HIS A 234 4.43 0.42 22.20
CA HIS A 234 3.95 0.02 20.87
C HIS A 234 3.62 1.25 20.00
N PRO A 235 3.85 1.19 18.67
CA PRO A 235 3.50 2.27 17.76
C PRO A 235 2.00 2.57 17.79
N LEU A 236 1.64 3.84 18.00
CA LEU A 236 0.25 4.30 18.09
C LEU A 236 -0.57 3.91 16.86
N GLU A 237 0.00 4.03 15.66
CA GLU A 237 -0.69 3.72 14.41
C GLU A 237 -1.06 2.22 14.30
N LEU A 238 -0.14 1.33 14.67
CA LEU A 238 -0.40 -0.11 14.69
C LEU A 238 -1.47 -0.45 15.73
N MET A 239 -1.41 0.18 16.89
CA MET A 239 -2.40 -0.02 17.94
C MET A 239 -3.79 0.45 17.47
N ALA A 240 -3.87 1.64 16.85
CA ALA A 240 -5.08 2.19 16.28
C ALA A 240 -5.73 1.26 15.25
N MET A 241 -4.93 0.73 14.33
CA MET A 241 -5.41 -0.26 13.37
C MET A 241 -5.92 -1.53 14.05
N ALA A 242 -5.19 -2.06 15.05
CA ALA A 242 -5.57 -3.27 15.77
C ALA A 242 -6.91 -3.13 16.54
N VAL A 243 -7.23 -1.93 17.02
CA VAL A 243 -8.47 -1.64 17.75
C VAL A 243 -9.59 -1.10 16.85
N GLY A 244 -9.32 -0.87 15.56
CA GLY A 244 -10.31 -0.35 14.61
C GLY A 244 -10.60 1.14 14.78
N VAL A 245 -9.60 1.91 15.21
CA VAL A 245 -9.64 3.37 15.36
C VAL A 245 -8.97 4.01 14.13
N GLU A 246 -9.73 4.81 13.38
CA GLU A 246 -9.22 5.62 12.27
C GLU A 246 -9.26 7.11 12.61
N GLY A 247 -8.39 7.90 11.98
CA GLY A 247 -8.46 9.36 12.10
C GLY A 247 -7.93 9.93 13.41
N LEU A 248 -6.86 9.33 13.96
CA LEU A 248 -6.08 9.95 15.05
C LEU A 248 -5.53 11.31 14.59
N GLN A 249 -6.33 12.35 14.77
CA GLN A 249 -5.82 13.71 14.78
C GLN A 249 -5.13 13.88 16.13
N THR A 250 -3.81 13.72 16.13
CA THR A 250 -3.03 14.09 17.30
C THR A 250 -3.31 15.57 17.57
N ALA A 251 -3.81 15.88 18.76
CA ALA A 251 -4.01 17.25 19.22
C ALA A 251 -2.67 17.96 19.50
N SER A 252 -1.67 17.78 18.63
CA SER A 252 -0.41 18.51 18.65
C SER A 252 -0.58 19.77 17.79
N GLY A 253 -1.40 20.69 18.30
CA GLY A 253 -1.24 22.10 17.99
C GLY A 253 -0.01 22.63 18.73
N TYR A 254 0.80 23.44 18.05
CA TYR A 254 1.97 24.15 18.56
C TYR A 254 3.24 23.32 18.83
N HIS A 255 4.08 23.17 17.81
CA HIS A 255 5.42 23.79 17.78
C HIS A 255 5.98 23.82 16.34
N GLY A 256 6.51 24.98 15.97
CA GLY A 256 6.98 25.28 14.63
C GLY A 256 8.24 24.50 14.23
N GLY A 257 8.41 24.36 12.91
CA GLY A 257 9.71 24.18 12.28
C GLY A 257 10.44 22.88 12.59
N SER A 258 10.13 21.81 11.87
CA SER A 258 11.15 20.82 11.52
C SER A 258 10.90 20.19 10.16
N ARG A 259 11.88 20.39 9.29
CA ARG A 259 12.11 19.62 8.07
C ARG A 259 12.52 18.21 8.49
N GLY A 260 11.72 17.21 8.12
CA GLY A 260 12.02 15.80 8.39
C GLY A 260 10.71 15.03 8.47
N GLY A 261 10.24 14.52 7.32
CA GLY A 261 8.95 13.84 7.23
C GLY A 261 8.90 12.50 7.99
N PRO A 262 7.71 12.06 8.40
CA PRO A 262 7.52 10.71 8.95
C PRO A 262 7.62 9.65 7.84
N PRO A 263 8.04 8.41 8.17
CA PRO A 263 7.97 7.29 7.23
C PRO A 263 6.50 6.88 7.07
N HIS A 264 6.00 6.93 5.83
CA HIS A 264 4.66 6.44 5.50
C HIS A 264 4.62 4.90 5.55
N PRO A 265 3.63 4.27 6.21
CA PRO A 265 3.29 2.89 5.94
C PRO A 265 2.53 2.77 4.62
N ALA A 266 2.84 1.70 3.88
CA ALA A 266 2.33 1.37 2.56
C ALA A 266 0.87 0.87 2.56
N PHE A 267 -0.06 1.66 3.08
CA PHE A 267 -1.46 1.60 2.67
C PHE A 267 -1.74 2.74 1.71
N ALA A 268 -2.51 2.45 0.66
CA ALA A 268 -2.98 3.43 -0.30
C ALA A 268 -3.51 4.67 0.43
N GLY A 269 -2.70 5.73 0.44
CA GLY A 269 -3.12 7.00 0.96
C GLY A 269 -4.32 7.44 0.14
N VAL A 270 -5.49 7.50 0.77
CA VAL A 270 -6.56 8.41 0.34
C VAL A 270 -6.08 9.84 0.67
N GLY A 271 -4.95 10.24 0.10
CA GLY A 271 -4.65 11.64 -0.11
C GLY A 271 -5.63 12.14 -1.16
N LYS A 272 -6.10 13.38 -1.05
CA LYS A 272 -7.01 13.97 -2.04
C LYS A 272 -6.47 13.72 -3.46
N THR A 273 -7.16 12.88 -4.22
CA THR A 273 -6.80 12.57 -5.60
C THR A 273 -7.28 13.72 -6.47
N TRP A 274 -6.37 14.62 -6.80
CA TRP A 274 -6.68 15.80 -7.60
C TRP A 274 -6.83 15.52 -9.10
N CYS A 275 -6.41 14.34 -9.59
CA CYS A 275 -6.63 13.93 -10.97
C CYS A 275 -6.84 12.41 -11.13
N PRO A 276 -7.42 11.96 -12.26
CA PRO A 276 -7.79 10.54 -12.46
C PRO A 276 -6.62 9.56 -12.60
N LYS A 277 -5.36 10.03 -12.68
CA LYS A 277 -4.17 9.21 -12.98
C LYS A 277 -3.03 9.40 -11.96
N CYS A 278 -3.31 9.64 -10.68
CA CYS A 278 -2.28 9.86 -9.67
C CYS A 278 -1.66 8.56 -9.13
N PRO A 279 -0.38 8.29 -9.47
CA PRO A 279 0.55 7.73 -8.49
C PRO A 279 1.83 8.59 -8.44
N HIS A 280 1.70 9.90 -8.21
CA HIS A 280 2.86 10.76 -7.96
C HIS A 280 2.99 11.04 -6.45
N ASN A 281 4.18 10.73 -5.92
CA ASN A 281 4.52 10.89 -4.51
C ASN A 281 4.68 12.40 -4.19
N ASN A 282 4.06 12.87 -3.11
CA ASN A 282 4.20 14.23 -2.53
C ASN A 282 3.69 15.44 -3.36
N ASN A 283 2.54 16.02 -2.98
CA ASN A 283 2.10 17.42 -3.21
C ASN A 283 2.56 18.10 -4.53
N SER A 284 2.57 17.35 -5.62
CA SER A 284 3.15 17.78 -6.90
C SER A 284 2.17 17.59 -8.06
N CYS A 285 0.91 17.29 -7.75
CA CYS A 285 -0.14 17.24 -8.76
C CYS A 285 -0.29 18.62 -9.40
N ILE A 286 -0.32 18.68 -10.72
CA ILE A 286 -0.61 19.93 -11.44
C ILE A 286 -2.07 20.37 -11.19
N CYS A 287 -2.96 19.42 -10.89
CA CYS A 287 -4.37 19.69 -10.57
C CYS A 287 -4.62 20.00 -9.09
N ASP A 288 -3.58 20.02 -8.24
CA ASP A 288 -3.68 20.47 -6.86
C ASP A 288 -3.88 22.00 -6.86
N PRO A 289 -4.98 22.52 -6.27
CA PRO A 289 -5.24 23.95 -6.22
C PRO A 289 -4.15 24.73 -5.46
N TYR A 290 -3.47 24.11 -4.50
CA TYR A 290 -2.41 24.72 -3.69
C TYR A 290 -1.03 24.66 -4.35
N ASN A 291 -0.87 23.92 -5.45
CA ASN A 291 0.41 23.81 -6.14
C ASN A 291 0.78 25.13 -6.84
N THR A 292 1.88 25.74 -6.41
CA THR A 292 2.43 26.99 -6.96
C THR A 292 3.68 26.78 -7.81
N LYS A 293 4.10 25.53 -8.03
CA LYS A 293 5.31 25.21 -8.80
C LYS A 293 5.06 25.38 -10.30
N SER A 294 6.08 25.85 -11.01
CA SER A 294 6.03 25.88 -12.49
C SER A 294 5.84 24.47 -13.04
N PRO A 295 4.98 24.30 -14.06
CA PRO A 295 4.73 22.99 -14.65
C PRO A 295 5.92 22.55 -15.51
N PRO A 296 6.03 21.27 -15.86
CA PRO A 296 7.00 20.81 -16.85
C PRO A 296 6.77 21.52 -18.21
N PRO A 297 7.82 21.93 -18.93
CA PRO A 297 7.69 22.56 -20.24
C PRO A 297 6.89 21.72 -21.26
N SER A 298 6.99 20.38 -21.16
CA SER A 298 6.24 19.45 -22.01
C SER A 298 4.73 19.55 -21.86
N VAL A 299 4.25 19.89 -20.65
CA VAL A 299 2.83 20.06 -20.36
C VAL A 299 2.38 21.46 -20.73
N TYR A 300 3.18 22.47 -20.39
CA TYR A 300 2.86 23.88 -20.67
C TYR A 300 2.79 24.20 -22.17
N LEU A 301 3.69 23.64 -22.99
CA LEU A 301 3.71 23.88 -24.44
C LEU A 301 2.57 23.17 -25.18
N ASN A 302 1.90 22.18 -24.56
CA ASN A 302 0.71 21.55 -25.13
C ASN A 302 -0.54 22.31 -24.69
N THR A 303 -0.99 23.24 -25.53
CA THR A 303 -2.10 24.16 -25.23
C THR A 303 -3.39 23.45 -24.81
N ASN A 304 -3.73 22.33 -25.48
CA ASN A 304 -4.95 21.58 -25.20
C ASN A 304 -4.86 20.87 -23.84
N ARG A 305 -3.76 20.16 -23.59
CA ARG A 305 -3.53 19.46 -22.32
C ARG A 305 -3.40 20.43 -21.14
N TRP A 306 -2.79 21.59 -21.36
CA TRP A 306 -2.68 22.62 -20.33
C TRP A 306 -4.04 23.18 -19.92
N LYS A 307 -4.90 23.49 -20.90
CA LYS A 307 -6.28 23.96 -20.63
C LYS A 307 -7.09 22.94 -19.84
N GLU A 308 -7.02 21.67 -20.19
CA GLU A 308 -7.70 20.58 -19.48
C GLU A 308 -7.25 20.48 -18.01
N LEU A 309 -5.94 20.51 -17.76
CA LEU A 309 -5.39 20.43 -16.40
C LEU A 309 -5.73 21.64 -15.53
N MET A 310 -5.77 22.85 -16.11
CA MET A 310 -6.18 24.06 -15.38
C MET A 310 -7.67 24.04 -15.05
N SER A 311 -8.53 23.62 -15.98
CA SER A 311 -9.97 23.45 -15.71
C SER A 311 -10.24 22.45 -14.58
N LEU A 312 -9.49 21.34 -14.54
CA LEU A 312 -9.57 20.37 -13.45
C LEU A 312 -9.13 21.00 -12.11
N ARG A 313 -8.04 21.78 -12.12
CA ARG A 313 -7.53 22.47 -10.93
C ARG A 313 -8.54 23.49 -10.38
N ASP A 314 -9.19 24.25 -11.27
CA ASP A 314 -10.21 25.24 -10.88
C ASP A 314 -11.44 24.55 -10.28
N ARG A 315 -11.89 23.45 -10.90
CA ARG A 315 -12.99 22.62 -10.38
C ARG A 315 -12.65 22.05 -8.99
N ASN A 316 -11.41 21.62 -8.79
CA ASN A 316 -10.94 21.10 -7.51
C ASN A 316 -10.91 22.20 -6.43
N GLY A 317 -10.43 23.40 -6.77
CA GLY A 317 -10.43 24.54 -5.83
C GLY A 317 -11.84 24.98 -5.43
N ALA A 318 -12.79 24.94 -6.36
CA ALA A 318 -14.20 25.24 -6.07
C ALA A 318 -14.87 24.21 -5.14
N GLY A 319 -14.39 22.96 -5.13
CA GLY A 319 -14.88 21.89 -4.27
C GLY A 319 -14.32 21.88 -2.84
N GLU A 320 -13.37 22.78 -2.52
CA GLU A 320 -12.84 22.93 -1.16
C GLU A 320 -13.83 23.66 -0.23
N SER A 321 -13.70 23.43 1.08
CA SER A 321 -14.49 24.13 2.10
C SER A 321 -13.58 24.81 3.12
N PRO A 322 -13.40 26.14 3.07
CA PRO A 322 -14.08 27.08 2.18
C PRO A 322 -13.60 26.99 0.72
N PRO A 323 -14.42 27.40 -0.27
CA PRO A 323 -14.03 27.44 -1.68
C PRO A 323 -12.73 28.23 -1.87
N PHE A 324 -11.79 27.64 -2.59
CA PHE A 324 -10.47 28.22 -2.80
C PHE A 324 -10.24 28.52 -4.28
N THR A 325 -9.94 29.78 -4.61
CA THR A 325 -9.56 30.17 -5.97
C THR A 325 -8.06 29.93 -6.17
N PRO A 326 -7.63 29.00 -7.05
CA PRO A 326 -6.22 28.67 -7.22
C PRO A 326 -5.40 29.87 -7.72
N LYS A 327 -4.20 30.06 -7.17
CA LYS A 327 -3.27 31.09 -7.67
C LYS A 327 -2.82 30.76 -9.10
N PRO A 328 -2.59 31.77 -9.98
CA PRO A 328 -2.04 31.55 -11.30
C PRO A 328 -0.73 30.74 -11.25
N VAL A 329 -0.60 29.72 -12.10
CA VAL A 329 0.63 28.93 -12.15
C VAL A 329 1.72 29.72 -12.85
N PRO A 330 2.93 29.87 -12.27
CA PRO A 330 4.03 30.58 -12.91
C PRO A 330 4.48 29.87 -14.18
N LYS A 331 4.73 30.64 -15.24
CA LYS A 331 5.28 30.13 -16.50
C LYS A 331 6.65 29.47 -16.25
N PRO A 332 6.97 28.34 -16.92
CA PRO A 332 8.32 27.77 -16.87
C PRO A 332 9.36 28.78 -17.35
N SER A 333 10.58 28.74 -16.80
CA SER A 333 11.65 29.66 -17.21
C SER A 333 11.96 29.53 -18.70
N ALA A 334 12.35 30.63 -19.34
CA ALA A 334 12.69 30.63 -20.77
C ALA A 334 13.80 29.60 -21.10
N GLU A 335 14.77 29.44 -20.20
CA GLU A 335 15.83 28.44 -20.31
C GLU A 335 15.29 27.00 -20.28
N SER A 336 14.33 26.70 -19.40
CA SER A 336 13.72 25.37 -19.31
C SER A 336 12.93 25.01 -20.57
N ILE A 337 12.24 25.99 -21.16
CA ILE A 337 11.50 25.85 -22.41
C ILE A 337 12.46 25.59 -23.57
N LYS A 338 13.53 26.40 -23.67
CA LYS A 338 14.56 26.24 -24.70
C LYS A 338 15.24 24.87 -24.61
N LYS A 339 15.65 24.46 -23.41
CA LYS A 339 16.26 23.14 -23.16
C LYS A 339 15.35 22.00 -23.59
N TYR A 340 14.05 22.10 -23.31
CA TYR A 340 13.08 21.08 -23.72
C TYR A 340 12.91 21.03 -25.26
N GLN A 341 12.81 22.20 -25.90
CA GLN A 341 12.75 22.30 -27.37
C GLN A 341 14.00 21.71 -28.03
N ASP A 342 15.19 21.98 -27.49
CA ASP A 342 16.46 21.41 -27.97
C ASP A 342 16.49 19.89 -27.84
N ILE A 343 16.00 19.34 -26.71
CA ILE A 343 15.89 17.88 -26.52
C ILE A 343 14.94 17.26 -27.54
N MET A 344 13.79 17.89 -27.79
CA MET A 344 12.82 17.40 -28.77
C MET A 344 13.34 17.50 -30.20
N ALA A 345 14.07 18.57 -30.55
CA ALA A 345 14.73 18.72 -31.83
C ALA A 345 15.80 17.64 -32.04
N LYS A 346 16.64 17.38 -31.03
CA LYS A 346 17.64 16.30 -31.04
C LYS A 346 16.99 14.93 -31.24
N ARG A 347 15.90 14.63 -30.53
CA ARG A 347 15.14 13.37 -30.66
C ARG A 347 14.50 13.19 -32.04
N ASN A 348 13.99 14.28 -32.63
CA ASN A 348 13.43 14.22 -33.98
C ASN A 348 14.51 14.01 -35.04
N ASN A 349 15.69 14.60 -34.85
CA ASN A 349 16.84 14.39 -35.74
C ASN A 349 17.41 12.98 -35.63
N SER A 350 17.53 12.41 -34.41
CA SER A 350 18.00 11.03 -34.23
C SER A 350 17.03 10.01 -34.84
N ARG A 351 15.72 10.21 -34.69
CA ARG A 351 14.70 9.37 -35.33
C ARG A 351 14.71 9.44 -36.86
N ARG A 352 15.08 10.58 -37.44
CA ARG A 352 15.25 10.74 -38.89
C ARG A 352 16.53 10.06 -39.41
N GLY A 353 17.60 10.03 -38.60
CA GLY A 353 18.82 9.27 -38.90
C GLY A 353 18.57 7.76 -38.95
N ASP A 354 17.93 7.20 -37.92
CA ASP A 354 17.64 5.76 -37.83
C ASP A 354 16.67 5.26 -38.91
N LYS A 355 15.80 6.13 -39.44
CA LYS A 355 14.86 5.75 -40.50
C LYS A 355 15.56 5.60 -41.86
N LYS A 356 16.61 6.40 -42.13
CA LYS A 356 17.41 6.25 -43.36
C LYS A 356 18.18 4.93 -43.44
N ASP A 357 18.55 4.35 -42.29
CA ASP A 357 19.23 3.05 -42.25
C ASP A 357 18.25 1.85 -42.26
N LYS A 358 17.00 2.05 -41.81
CA LYS A 358 15.97 1.00 -41.86
C LYS A 358 15.31 0.82 -43.22
N ASP A 359 15.27 1.83 -44.08
CA ASP A 359 14.72 1.72 -45.44
C ASP A 359 15.59 0.86 -46.39
N LYS A 360 16.74 0.32 -45.94
CA LYS A 360 17.55 -0.68 -46.67
C LYS A 360 17.27 -2.14 -46.31
N LYS A 361 16.34 -2.44 -45.39
CA LYS A 361 15.93 -3.82 -45.08
C LYS A 361 14.42 -3.94 -45.12
N ALA A 362 13.94 -4.43 -46.27
CA ALA A 362 12.55 -4.86 -46.45
C ALA A 362 12.16 -5.93 -45.41
N ALA A 363 10.93 -5.81 -44.93
CA ALA A 363 10.29 -6.68 -43.95
C ALA A 363 9.92 -8.07 -44.56
N PRO A 364 9.45 -8.99 -43.71
CA PRO A 364 8.17 -9.61 -44.02
C PRO A 364 7.13 -9.46 -42.90
N GLU A 365 5.90 -9.58 -43.36
CA GLU A 365 4.60 -9.28 -42.76
C GLU A 365 4.19 -10.25 -41.64
N GLY A 366 3.26 -9.82 -40.78
CA GLY A 366 2.43 -10.78 -40.04
C GLY A 366 1.74 -10.28 -38.77
N ALA A 367 0.41 -10.13 -38.88
CA ALA A 367 -0.62 -10.33 -37.85
C ALA A 367 -0.96 -9.21 -36.85
N ALA A 368 -2.20 -8.72 -37.01
CA ALA A 368 -3.00 -7.92 -36.10
C ALA A 368 -3.81 -8.79 -35.11
N THR A 369 -4.50 -8.09 -34.18
CA THR A 369 -5.56 -8.46 -33.19
C THR A 369 -5.07 -8.31 -31.74
N GLY A 370 -5.83 -7.76 -30.79
CA GLY A 370 -7.19 -7.22 -30.74
C GLY A 370 -7.35 -6.52 -29.38
N GLY A 371 -8.22 -5.51 -29.29
CA GLY A 371 -8.57 -4.86 -28.02
C GLY A 371 -9.68 -5.62 -27.29
N VAL A 372 -9.83 -5.42 -25.98
CA VAL A 372 -11.10 -5.54 -25.24
C VAL A 372 -11.03 -4.76 -23.90
N ALA A 373 -12.13 -4.02 -23.69
CA ALA A 373 -12.86 -3.62 -22.48
C ALA A 373 -12.21 -2.83 -21.33
N ALA A 374 -12.88 -1.69 -21.08
CA ALA A 374 -13.03 -1.04 -19.80
C ALA A 374 -13.72 -1.96 -18.78
N ASN A 375 -13.25 -1.94 -17.54
CA ASN A 375 -13.95 -2.54 -16.41
C ASN A 375 -14.45 -1.43 -15.49
N THR A 376 -15.75 -1.40 -15.28
CA THR A 376 -16.46 -0.58 -14.30
C THR A 376 -16.46 -1.33 -12.98
N ASP A 377 -15.71 -0.84 -11.99
CA ASP A 377 -15.68 -1.44 -10.66
C ASP A 377 -16.97 -1.11 -9.89
N SER A 378 -17.78 -2.17 -9.69
CA SER A 378 -18.94 -2.25 -8.82
C SER A 378 -18.52 -2.77 -7.42
N LEU A 379 -19.24 -2.33 -6.39
CA LEU A 379 -19.11 -2.67 -4.96
C LEU A 379 -19.13 -4.18 -4.64
N GLU A 380 -19.43 -5.05 -5.61
CA GLU A 380 -19.43 -6.51 -5.45
C GLU A 380 -18.02 -7.12 -5.38
N SER A 381 -16.99 -6.48 -5.97
CA SER A 381 -15.61 -6.98 -5.90
C SER A 381 -15.00 -6.93 -4.49
N PHE A 382 -15.57 -6.12 -3.59
CA PHE A 382 -15.19 -6.09 -2.18
C PHE A 382 -15.68 -7.32 -1.40
N PHE A 383 -16.78 -7.96 -1.81
CA PHE A 383 -17.35 -9.10 -1.08
C PHE A 383 -16.87 -10.47 -1.59
N GLU A 384 -16.36 -10.56 -2.82
CA GLU A 384 -15.83 -11.83 -3.36
C GLU A 384 -14.46 -12.23 -2.79
N GLY A 385 -13.70 -11.29 -2.22
CA GLY A 385 -12.44 -11.61 -1.50
C GLY A 385 -12.63 -12.23 -0.10
N LEU A 386 -13.87 -12.50 0.32
CA LEU A 386 -14.25 -12.96 1.66
C LEU A 386 -14.88 -14.36 1.69
N ARG A 387 -14.75 -15.15 0.63
CA ARG A 387 -15.11 -16.58 0.62
C ARG A 387 -13.91 -17.48 0.82
#